data_AF-G9NAR1-F1
#
_entry.id   AF-G9NAR1-F1
#
_cell.length_a   1.000
_cell.length_b   1.000
_cell.length_c   1.000
_cell.angle_alpha   90.00
_cell.angle_beta   90.00
_cell.angle_gamma   90.00
#
_symmetry.space_group_name_H-M   'P 1'
#
loop_
_entity.id
_entity.type
_entity.pdbx_description
1 polymer ?
#
loop_
_entity_poly.entity_id
_entity_poly.type
_entity_poly.pdbx_seq_one_letter_code
_entity_poly.pdbx_strand_id
1 'polypeptide(L)' 'LRKKAAYEALKGIPPPSTVDSFQGQENDIVIVVMGTAHPKPGPGFTSHEQRLNVMLTRHRCGLVVVGDINV' A
#
# COMPACT_ATOMS: atom_id res chain seq x y z
N LEU A 1 14.93 3.61 11.18
CA LEU A 1 14.05 2.42 11.07
C LEU A 1 14.77 1.36 10.23
N ARG A 2 14.56 0.05 10.46
CA ARG A 2 15.23 -1.09 9.79
C ARG A 2 16.74 -1.30 10.08
N LYS A 3 17.21 -1.08 11.32
CA LYS A 3 18.63 -1.28 11.70
C LYS A 3 18.97 -2.66 12.30
N LYS A 4 17.98 -3.55 12.47
CA LYS A 4 18.18 -4.89 13.04
C LYS A 4 18.56 -5.89 11.95
N ALA A 5 19.40 -6.87 12.29
CA ALA A 5 19.84 -7.93 11.37
C ALA A 5 18.68 -8.71 10.73
N ALA A 6 17.56 -8.87 11.43
CA ALA A 6 16.35 -9.51 10.92
C ALA A 6 15.71 -8.79 9.70
N TYR A 7 16.12 -7.56 9.39
CA TYR A 7 15.59 -6.77 8.27
C TYR A 7 16.59 -6.60 7.11
N GLU A 8 17.69 -7.35 7.08
CA GLU A 8 18.67 -7.28 5.97
C GLU A 8 18.00 -7.46 4.60
N ALA A 9 17.08 -8.43 4.47
CA ALA A 9 16.32 -8.66 3.25
C ALA A 9 15.45 -7.46 2.80
N LEU A 10 15.19 -6.51 3.69
CA LEU A 10 14.32 -5.35 3.43
C LEU A 10 15.11 -4.05 3.15
N LYS A 11 16.46 -4.10 3.12
CA LYS A 11 17.29 -2.91 2.89
C LYS A 11 17.05 -2.24 1.55
N GLY A 12 16.78 -3.01 0.49
CA GLY A 12 16.57 -2.51 -0.86
C GLY A 12 15.14 -2.04 -1.16
N ILE A 13 14.21 -2.16 -0.21
CA ILE A 13 12.81 -1.79 -0.46
C ILE A 13 12.68 -0.27 -0.53
N PRO A 14 12.02 0.26 -1.59
CA PRO A 14 11.74 1.69 -1.73
C PRO A 14 11.08 2.29 -0.47
N PRO A 15 11.23 3.60 -0.23
CA PRO A 15 10.45 4.27 0.79
C PRO A 15 8.94 4.13 0.50
N PRO A 16 8.09 4.12 1.53
CA PRO A 16 6.64 4.10 1.33
C PRO A 16 6.18 5.34 0.57
N SER A 17 5.27 5.16 -0.37
CA SER A 17 4.66 6.21 -1.19
C SER A 17 3.13 6.11 -1.14
N THR A 18 2.45 7.19 -1.53
CA THR A 18 1.00 7.15 -1.74
C THR A 18 0.70 6.49 -3.09
N VAL A 19 -0.54 6.01 -3.24
CA VAL A 19 -1.02 5.43 -4.50
C VAL A 19 -0.94 6.44 -5.66
N ASP A 20 -1.21 7.73 -5.39
CA ASP A 20 -1.12 8.78 -6.42
C ASP A 20 0.32 8.94 -6.94
N SER A 21 1.31 8.93 -6.04
CA SER A 21 2.73 9.02 -6.43
C SER A 21 3.28 7.76 -7.10
N PHE A 22 2.59 6.62 -6.93
CA PHE A 22 2.99 5.33 -7.48
C PHE A 22 2.30 5.00 -8.82
N GLN A 23 1.54 5.95 -9.38
CA GLN A 23 0.88 5.78 -10.66
C GLN A 23 1.90 5.59 -11.80
N GLY A 24 1.69 4.58 -12.64
CA GLY A 24 2.60 4.25 -13.76
C GLY A 24 3.85 3.45 -13.35
N GLN A 25 4.00 3.11 -12.07
CA GLN A 25 5.03 2.20 -11.58
C GLN A 25 4.46 0.81 -11.31
N GLU A 26 5.32 -0.20 -11.26
CA GLU A 26 4.98 -1.59 -10.93
C GLU A 26 6.08 -2.21 -10.06
N ASN A 27 5.71 -3.18 -9.23
CA ASN A 27 6.63 -3.98 -8.42
C ASN A 27 6.16 -5.44 -8.39
N ASP A 28 7.09 -6.37 -8.16
CA ASP A 28 6.72 -7.79 -8.07
C ASP A 28 5.80 -8.06 -6.87
N ILE A 29 6.09 -7.44 -5.72
CA ILE A 29 5.25 -7.50 -4.52
C ILE A 29 4.89 -6.08 -4.10
N VAL A 30 3.60 -5.83 -3.89
CA VAL A 30 3.08 -4.56 -3.38
C VAL A 30 2.37 -4.78 -2.06
N ILE A 31 2.70 -3.94 -1.07
CA ILE A 31 2.06 -3.94 0.25
C ILE A 31 1.30 -2.63 0.40
N VAL A 32 -0.01 -2.72 0.53
CA VAL A 32 -0.91 -1.58 0.70
C VAL A 32 -1.38 -1.51 2.14
N VAL A 33 -1.31 -0.33 2.74
CA VAL A 33 -1.84 -0.06 4.07
C VAL A 33 -2.97 0.96 3.95
N MET A 34 -4.18 0.56 4.34
CA MET A 34 -5.38 1.40 4.27
C MET A 34 -5.46 2.30 5.49
N GLY A 35 -5.65 3.60 5.27
CA GLY A 35 -5.80 4.63 6.32
C GLY A 35 -7.25 4.90 6.73
N THR A 36 -8.15 3.93 6.60
CA THR A 36 -9.61 4.14 6.72
C THR A 36 -10.08 4.33 8.17
N ALA A 37 -9.33 3.89 9.19
CA ALA A 37 -9.84 3.77 10.56
C ALA A 37 -9.81 5.05 11.44
N HIS A 38 -8.85 5.97 11.26
CA HIS A 38 -8.67 7.13 12.17
C HIS A 38 -8.02 8.33 11.45
N PRO A 39 -8.42 9.60 11.71
CA PRO A 39 -9.37 10.10 12.72
C PRO A 39 -10.84 10.19 12.28
N LYS A 40 -11.15 9.94 11.00
CA LYS A 40 -12.52 9.84 10.50
C LYS A 40 -12.72 8.50 9.79
N PRO A 41 -13.42 7.55 10.42
CA PRO A 41 -13.85 6.31 9.78
C PRO A 41 -14.67 6.61 8.51
N GLY A 42 -14.39 5.92 7.41
CA GLY A 42 -15.19 6.00 6.19
C GLY A 42 -14.49 5.39 4.98
N PRO A 43 -15.22 5.22 3.85
CA PRO A 43 -14.67 4.60 2.65
C PRO A 43 -13.46 5.40 2.11
N GLY A 44 -13.51 6.73 2.15
CA GLY A 44 -12.36 7.60 1.87
C GLY A 44 -11.61 7.23 0.58
N PHE A 45 -10.47 6.57 0.72
CA PHE A 45 -9.66 6.09 -0.41
C PHE A 45 -10.34 4.98 -1.24
N THR A 46 -11.22 4.17 -0.65
CA THR A 46 -11.96 3.09 -1.34
C THR A 46 -13.15 3.58 -2.15
N SER A 47 -13.68 4.78 -1.88
CA SER A 47 -14.78 5.35 -2.68
C SER A 47 -14.35 5.89 -4.04
N HIS A 48 -13.05 5.95 -4.32
CA HIS A 48 -12.53 6.46 -5.59
C HIS A 48 -12.05 5.31 -6.48
N GLU A 49 -12.91 4.88 -7.40
CA GLU A 49 -12.68 3.72 -8.27
C GLU A 49 -11.34 3.76 -9.03
N GLN A 50 -10.94 4.93 -9.54
CA GLN A 50 -9.68 5.08 -10.27
C GLN A 50 -8.45 4.81 -9.38
N ARG A 51 -8.48 5.30 -8.13
CA ARG A 51 -7.41 5.09 -7.16
C ARG A 51 -7.37 3.64 -6.68
N LEU A 52 -8.53 3.02 -6.52
CA LEU A 52 -8.63 1.60 -6.20
C LEU A 52 -8.05 0.75 -7.34
N ASN A 53 -8.36 1.08 -8.59
CA ASN A 53 -7.80 0.39 -9.75
C ASN A 53 -6.29 0.53 -9.82
N VAL A 54 -5.75 1.74 -9.62
CA VAL A 54 -4.29 1.94 -9.54
C VAL A 54 -3.73 1.03 -8.45
N MET A 55 -4.21 1.16 -7.21
CA MET A 55 -3.77 0.38 -6.05
C MET A 55 -3.77 -1.14 -6.29
N LEU A 56 -4.83 -1.68 -6.90
CA LEU A 56 -4.98 -3.11 -7.13
C LEU A 56 -4.13 -3.65 -8.28
N THR A 57 -3.63 -2.81 -9.20
CA THR A 57 -2.98 -3.26 -10.45
C THR A 57 -1.47 -2.99 -10.49
N ARG A 58 -0.84 -2.54 -9.41
CA ARG A 58 0.61 -2.25 -9.39
C ARG A 58 1.50 -3.48 -9.15
N HIS A 59 0.91 -4.62 -8.79
CA HIS A 59 1.65 -5.82 -8.42
C HIS A 59 1.77 -6.78 -9.61
N ARG A 60 2.94 -7.41 -9.78
CA ARG A 60 3.16 -8.41 -10.84
C ARG A 60 3.05 -9.84 -10.33
N CYS A 61 3.44 -10.09 -9.08
CA CYS A 61 3.46 -11.43 -8.48
C CYS A 61 2.56 -11.56 -7.26
N GLY A 62 2.47 -10.53 -6.41
CA GLY A 62 1.67 -10.61 -5.19
C GLY A 62 1.23 -9.26 -4.62
N LEU A 63 -0.01 -9.22 -4.14
CA LEU A 63 -0.60 -8.07 -3.47
C LEU A 63 -0.97 -8.44 -2.02
N VAL A 64 -0.52 -7.63 -1.08
CA VAL A 64 -0.94 -7.73 0.33
C VAL A 64 -1.64 -6.44 0.70
N VAL A 65 -2.89 -6.53 1.16
CA VAL A 65 -3.67 -5.37 1.62
C VAL A 65 -3.89 -5.50 3.12
N VAL A 66 -3.50 -4.48 3.86
CA VAL A 66 -3.69 -4.37 5.31
C VAL A 66 -4.64 -3.22 5.56
N GLY A 67 -5.77 -3.48 6.20
CA GLY A 67 -6.77 -2.46 6.52
C GLY A 67 -7.77 -2.96 7.55
N ASP A 68 -8.53 -2.03 8.11
CA ASP A 68 -9.70 -2.33 8.92
C ASP A 68 -10.93 -2.42 8.00
N ILE A 69 -11.76 -3.44 8.22
CA ILE A 69 -12.98 -3.71 7.47
C ILE A 69 -14.24 -3.26 8.22
N ASN A 70 -14.13 -2.94 9.51
CA ASN A 70 -15.26 -2.58 10.39
C ASN A 70 -15.38 -1.07 10.62
N VAL A 71 -15.04 -0.30 9.58
CA VAL A 71 -14.93 1.17 9.60
C VAL A 71 -16.26 1.85 9.39
#